data_AF-A0A0R1MAJ6-F1
#
_entry.id   AF-A0A0R1MAJ6-F1
#
_cell.length_a   1.000
_cell.length_b   1.000
_cell.length_c   1.000
_cell.angle_alpha   90.00
_cell.angle_beta   90.00
_cell.angle_gamma   90.00
#
_symmetry.space_group_name_H-M   'P 1'
#
loop_
_entity.id
_entity.type
_entity.pdbx_description
1 polymer ?
#
loop_
_entity_poly.entity_id
_entity_poly.type
_entity_poly.pdbx_seq_one_letter_code
_entity_poly.pdbx_strand_id
1 'polypeptide(L)' 'MSKQLTILFWGFVYGEVIGYISSALSGVSFSALTSGLTAMIVGFVAINALDFFVKDPKTTK' A
#
# COMPACT_ATOMS: atom_id res chain seq x y z
N MET A 1 3.53 16.10 -3.54
CA MET A 1 3.59 15.14 -4.66
C MET A 1 4.59 14.00 -4.44
N SER A 2 5.80 14.27 -3.93
CA SER A 2 6.82 13.23 -3.65
C SER A 2 6.36 12.12 -2.69
N LYS A 3 5.67 12.46 -1.59
CA LYS A 3 5.12 11.48 -0.60
C LYS A 3 4.25 10.40 -1.27
N GLN A 4 3.36 10.80 -2.17
CA GLN A 4 2.40 9.89 -2.82
C GLN A 4 3.09 8.94 -3.80
N LEU A 5 4.09 9.43 -4.56
CA LEU A 5 4.85 8.57 -5.46
C LEU A 5 5.65 7.50 -4.69
N THR A 6 6.25 7.89 -3.55
CA THR A 6 6.95 6.95 -2.66
C THR A 6 5.99 5.89 -2.11
N ILE A 7 4.78 6.29 -1.71
CA ILE A 7 3.74 5.35 -1.23
C ILE A 7 3.34 4.38 -2.33
N LEU A 8 3.13 4.85 -3.57
CA LEU A 8 2.73 4.00 -4.68
C LEU A 8 3.84 3.00 -5.03
N PHE A 9 5.09 3.47 -5.12
CA PHE A 9 6.25 2.63 -5.44
C PHE A 9 6.46 1.53 -4.38
N TRP A 10 6.53 1.92 -3.11
CA TRP A 10 6.74 0.96 -2.03
C TRP A 10 5.51 0.07 -1.78
N GLY A 11 4.30 0.61 -1.95
CA GLY A 11 3.06 -0.16 -1.87
C GLY A 11 3.01 -1.28 -2.92
N PHE A 12 3.49 -1.01 -4.13
CA PHE A 12 3.60 -2.04 -5.17
C PHE A 12 4.62 -3.13 -4.79
N VAL A 13 5.85 -2.73 -4.43
CA VAL A 13 6.94 -3.66 -4.08
C VAL A 13 6.57 -4.54 -2.88
N TYR A 14 6.06 -3.94 -1.80
CA TYR A 14 5.62 -4.71 -0.63
C TYR A 14 4.40 -5.59 -0.93
N GLY A 15 3.52 -5.14 -1.82
CA GLY A 15 2.39 -5.92 -2.30
C GLY A 15 2.79 -7.23 -2.97
N GLU A 16 3.83 -7.20 -3.81
CA GLU A 16 4.37 -8.40 -4.46
C GLU A 16 4.95 -9.38 -3.44
N VAL A 17 5.71 -8.88 -2.46
CA VAL A 17 6.29 -9.73 -1.40
C VAL A 17 5.20 -10.40 -0.57
N ILE A 18 4.20 -9.63 -0.12
CA ILE A 18 3.08 -10.16 0.66
C ILE A 18 2.25 -11.14 -0.19
N GLY A 19 1.99 -10.80 -1.45
CA GLY A 19 1.27 -11.63 -2.40
C GLY A 19 1.96 -12.96 -2.68
N TYR A 20 3.29 -12.95 -2.79
CA TYR A 20 4.08 -14.17 -2.97
C TYR A 20 3.97 -15.09 -1.76
N ILE A 21 4.12 -14.53 -0.55
CA ILE A 21 4.01 -15.28 0.70
C ILE A 21 2.59 -15.83 0.88
N SER A 22 1.55 -15.03 0.62
CA SER A 22 0.16 -15.47 0.77
C SER A 22 -0.23 -16.54 -0.24
N SER A 23 0.29 -16.45 -1.47
CA SER A 23 0.11 -17.46 -2.52
C SER A 23 0.77 -18.79 -2.15
N ALA A 24 2.00 -18.73 -1.62
CA ALA A 24 2.71 -19.92 -1.14
C ALA A 24 1.98 -20.59 0.04
N LEU A 25 1.38 -19.80 0.92
CA LEU A 25 0.62 -20.30 2.07
C LEU A 25 -0.75 -20.89 1.68
N SER A 26 -1.43 -20.30 0.70
CA SER A 26 -2.78 -20.69 0.30
C SER A 26 -2.81 -21.73 -0.83
N GLY A 27 -1.66 -22.06 -1.42
CA GLY A 27 -1.55 -22.99 -2.55
C GLY A 27 -2.18 -22.48 -3.85
N VAL A 28 -2.45 -21.17 -3.95
CA VAL A 28 -3.01 -20.54 -5.16
C VAL A 28 -1.89 -20.06 -6.08
N SER A 29 -2.23 -19.77 -7.34
CA SER A 29 -1.29 -19.20 -8.32
C SER A 29 -0.92 -17.75 -7.98
N PHE A 30 0.37 -17.45 -7.98
CA PHE A 30 0.87 -16.09 -7.75
C PHE A 30 0.76 -15.25 -9.02
N SER A 31 0.28 -14.02 -8.86
CA SER A 31 0.31 -13.00 -9.92
C SER A 31 0.81 -11.68 -9.37
N ALA A 32 2.06 -11.38 -9.72
CA ALA A 32 2.81 -10.21 -9.26
C ALA A 32 2.08 -8.89 -9.56
N LEU A 33 1.53 -8.79 -10.78
CA LEU A 33 0.80 -7.62 -11.24
C LEU A 33 -0.44 -7.34 -10.38
N THR A 34 -1.22 -8.39 -10.08
CA THR A 34 -2.43 -8.23 -9.25
C THR A 34 -2.11 -7.96 -7.79
N SER A 35 -1.07 -8.60 -7.22
CA SER A 35 -0.67 -8.38 -5.83
C SER A 35 -0.11 -6.99 -5.60
N GLY A 36 0.76 -6.52 -6.51
CA GLY A 36 1.36 -5.19 -6.43
C GLY A 36 0.32 -4.09 -6.62
N LEU A 37 -0.54 -4.18 -7.64
CA LEU A 37 -1.60 -3.19 -7.87
C LEU A 37 -2.59 -3.11 -6.70
N THR A 38 -3.01 -4.26 -6.18
CA THR A 38 -3.99 -4.29 -5.07
C THR A 38 -3.42 -3.61 -3.83
N ALA A 39 -2.19 -3.95 -3.43
CA ALA A 39 -1.55 -3.33 -2.28
C ALA A 39 -1.24 -1.85 -2.50
N MET A 40 -0.87 -1.46 -3.72
CA MET A 40 -0.63 -0.07 -4.10
C MET A 40 -1.90 0.80 -3.95
N ILE A 41 -3.04 0.31 -4.46
CA ILE A 41 -4.32 1.01 -4.35
C ILE A 41 -4.78 1.06 -2.89
N VAL A 42 -4.71 -0.06 -2.18
CA VAL A 42 -5.09 -0.13 -0.76
C VAL A 42 -4.22 0.80 0.09
N GLY A 43 -2.91 0.80 -0.11
CA GLY A 43 -1.97 1.67 0.59
C GLY A 43 -2.21 3.15 0.31
N PHE A 44 -2.50 3.50 -0.96
CA PHE A 44 -2.87 4.86 -1.33
C PHE A 44 -4.15 5.32 -0.63
N VAL A 45 -5.21 4.50 -0.66
CA VAL A 45 -6.48 4.84 0.00
C VAL A 45 -6.30 4.93 1.51
N ALA A 46 -5.62 3.97 2.13
CA ALA A 46 -5.40 3.92 3.57
C ALA A 46 -4.64 5.16 4.07
N ILE A 47 -3.57 5.58 3.38
CA ILE A 47 -2.81 6.75 3.81
C ILE A 47 -3.61 8.05 3.63
N ASN A 48 -4.36 8.21 2.54
CA ASN A 48 -5.21 9.39 2.38
C ASN A 48 -6.35 9.43 3.42
N ALA A 49 -6.91 8.26 3.79
CA ALA A 49 -7.90 8.17 4.86
C ALA A 49 -7.28 8.49 6.24
N LEU A 50 -6.07 8.01 6.51
CA LEU A 50 -5.33 8.30 7.75
C LEU A 50 -4.94 9.77 7.83
N ASP A 51 -4.47 10.39 6.74
CA ASP A 51 -4.15 11.82 6.71
C ASP A 51 -5.42 12.67 6.97
N PHE A 52 -6.61 12.19 6.62
CA PHE A 52 -7.88 12.86 6.95
C PHE A 52 -8.29 12.68 8.42
N PHE A 53 -8.09 11.49 8.98
CA PHE A 53 -8.49 11.15 10.35
C PHE A 53 -7.50 11.65 11.41
N VAL A 54 -6.21 11.57 11.12
CA VAL A 54 -5.11 11.96 12.00
C VAL A 54 -4.79 13.42 11.73
N LYS A 55 -5.50 14.32 12.42
CA LYS A 55 -5.12 15.74 12.45
C LYS A 55 -3.83 15.90 13.25
N ASP A 56 -2.76 16.30 12.58
CA ASP A 56 -1.53 16.71 13.23
C ASP A 56 -1.82 17.85 14.24
N PRO A 57 -1.53 17.68 15.55
CA PRO A 57 -1.76 18.71 16.54
C PRO A 57 -0.92 19.98 16.29
N LYS A 58 0.12 19.89 15.44
CA LYS A 58 1.00 21.01 15.08
C LYS A 58 0.42 21.92 14.00
N THR A 59 -0.74 21.64 13.42
CA THR A 59 -1.41 22.54 12.45
C THR A 59 -2.10 23.74 13.13
N THR A 60 -2.08 23.82 14.46
CA THR A 60 -2.52 24.99 15.22
C THR A 60 -1.33 25.72 15.83
N LYS A 61 -0.47 26.30 14.99
CA LYS A 61 0.26 27.56 15.22
C LYS A 61 1.17 27.91 14.05
#